data_AF-A0A258KNN9-F1
#
_entry.id   AF-A0A258KNN9-F1
#
_cell.length_a   1.000
_cell.length_b   1.000
_cell.length_c   1.000
_cell.angle_alpha   90.00
_cell.angle_beta   90.00
_cell.angle_gamma   90.00
#
_symmetry.space_group_name_H-M   'P 1'
#
loop_
_entity.id
_entity.type
_entity.pdbx_description
1 polymer ?
#
loop_
_entity_poly.entity_id
_entity_poly.type
_entity_poly.pdbx_seq_one_letter_code
_entity_poly.pdbx_strand_id
1 'polypeptide(L)'
;LRNQNLFYKLNREQQIELPKISLNSNQTLKLKNEKFEAIPDLRQNENFSQLYIADQIKQAGNYQLLKSDSLIAVLSFNEAGSESDMSYASDEEIKELFPEQRIEILNTDPGSLTNAVKSINQGTSLWKVCLILALVFFAAEILLIRFYKRTQIKPLNN
;
A
#
# COMPACT_ATOMS: atom_id res chain seq x y z
N LEU A 1 20.33 16.85 -5.83
CA LEU A 1 19.58 16.34 -4.66
C LEU A 1 20.32 15.10 -4.18
N ARG A 2 21.06 15.20 -3.06
CA ARG A 2 21.96 14.13 -2.57
C ARG A 2 21.10 13.15 -1.78
N ASN A 3 21.08 11.88 -2.20
CA ASN A 3 20.26 10.81 -1.64
C ASN A 3 20.81 10.44 -0.25
N GLN A 4 20.36 11.13 0.81
CA GLN A 4 20.71 10.78 2.19
C GLN A 4 19.59 9.92 2.76
N ASN A 5 19.94 8.76 3.30
CA ASN A 5 18.98 7.92 4.01
C ASN A 5 18.47 8.68 5.23
N LEU A 6 17.15 8.83 5.31
CA LEU A 6 16.48 9.59 6.37
C LEU A 6 16.37 8.79 7.69
N PHE A 7 16.58 7.47 7.64
CA PHE A 7 16.43 6.58 8.78
C PHE A 7 17.42 5.41 8.75
N TYR A 8 17.81 4.96 9.94
CA TYR A 8 18.78 3.89 10.19
C TYR A 8 18.16 2.83 11.12
N LYS A 9 18.54 1.55 10.95
CA LYS A 9 18.00 0.44 11.75
C LYS A 9 18.99 0.14 12.89
N LEU A 10 18.49 -0.01 14.10
CA LEU A 10 19.30 -0.37 15.28
C LEU A 10 19.91 -1.77 15.13
N ASN A 11 21.04 -2.00 15.81
CA ASN A 11 21.71 -3.31 15.89
C ASN A 11 22.24 -3.87 14.54
N ARG A 12 22.52 -2.99 13.57
CA ARG A 12 23.41 -3.31 12.44
C ARG A 12 24.59 -2.35 12.48
N GLU A 13 25.79 -2.84 12.21
CA GLU A 13 26.93 -1.98 11.97
C GLU A 13 26.60 -1.06 10.78
N GLN A 14 26.25 0.19 11.08
CA GLN A 14 25.72 1.10 10.07
C GLN A 14 26.65 2.30 9.91
N GLN A 15 27.23 2.37 8.73
CA GLN A 15 28.05 3.49 8.30
C GLN A 15 27.15 4.58 7.72
N ILE A 16 27.13 5.74 8.37
CA ILE A 16 26.31 6.87 7.95
C ILE A 16 27.16 7.81 7.12
N GLU A 17 26.84 7.93 5.83
CA GLU A 17 27.53 8.84 4.92
C GLU A 17 26.94 10.25 5.00
N LEU A 18 27.77 11.20 5.42
CA LEU A 18 27.43 12.61 5.55
C LEU A 18 28.19 13.44 4.52
N PRO A 19 27.69 14.64 4.17
CA PRO A 19 28.49 15.66 3.48
C PRO A 19 29.80 15.89 4.21
N LYS A 20 30.86 16.26 3.49
CA LYS A 20 32.20 16.46 4.06
C LYS A 20 32.13 17.38 5.28
N ILE A 21 32.37 16.82 6.47
CA ILE A 21 32.43 17.54 7.72
C ILE A 21 33.90 17.86 7.96
N SER A 22 34.30 19.12 7.75
CA SER A 22 35.62 19.58 8.17
C SER A 22 35.60 19.78 9.69
N LEU A 23 36.44 19.06 10.44
CA LEU A 23 36.68 19.30 11.86
C LEU A 23 38.07 19.90 12.04
N ASN A 24 38.15 20.95 12.86
CA ASN A 24 39.43 21.48 13.31
C ASN A 24 39.98 20.58 14.45
N SER A 25 41.29 20.64 14.70
CA SER A 25 42.00 19.78 15.68
C SER A 25 41.44 19.77 17.12
N ASN A 26 40.58 20.73 17.46
CA ASN A 26 39.95 20.88 18.79
C ASN A 26 38.43 20.67 18.77
N GLN A 27 37.85 20.16 17.68
CA GLN A 27 36.42 19.96 17.55
C GLN A 27 36.08 18.47 17.61
N THR A 28 35.19 18.10 18.51
CA THR A 28 34.64 16.75 18.64
C THR A 28 33.21 16.74 18.15
N LEU A 29 32.80 15.65 17.51
CA LEU A 29 31.42 15.37 17.18
C LEU A 29 30.72 14.76 18.38
N LYS A 30 29.53 15.28 18.71
CA LYS A 30 28.68 14.78 19.77
C LYS A 30 27.37 14.33 19.17
N LEU A 31 26.97 13.11 19.49
CA LEU A 31 25.65 12.59 19.19
C LEU A 31 24.81 12.66 20.46
N LYS A 32 23.77 13.49 20.44
CA LYS A 32 22.91 13.74 21.61
C LYS A 32 21.46 13.34 21.33
N ASN A 33 20.85 12.66 22.28
CA ASN A 33 19.42 12.42 22.40
C ASN A 33 18.99 12.77 23.84
N GLU A 34 17.69 12.82 24.14
CA GLU A 34 17.13 13.25 25.43
C GLU A 34 17.73 12.52 26.63
N LYS A 35 18.13 11.25 26.46
CA LYS A 35 18.68 10.38 27.52
C LYS A 35 20.03 9.77 27.19
N PHE A 36 20.69 10.21 26.12
CA PHE A 36 21.90 9.57 25.62
C PHE A 36 22.87 10.58 24.99
N GLU A 37 24.14 10.51 25.35
CA GLU A 37 25.22 11.27 24.71
C GLU A 37 26.36 10.32 24.38
N ALA A 38 26.81 10.32 23.13
CA ALA A 38 27.95 9.55 22.67
C ALA A 38 28.83 10.35 21.72
N ILE A 39 30.09 9.97 21.63
CA ILE A 39 31.05 10.52 20.67
C ILE A 39 31.20 9.47 19.56
N PRO A 40 30.56 9.67 18.40
CA PRO A 40 30.67 8.75 17.28
C PRO A 40 32.04 8.89 16.59
N ASP A 41 32.50 7.80 15.99
CA ASP A 41 33.77 7.78 15.27
C ASP A 41 33.57 8.39 13.87
N LEU A 42 34.40 9.36 13.49
CA LEU A 42 34.33 9.98 12.17
C LEU A 42 35.53 9.58 11.32
N ARG A 43 35.28 8.94 10.19
CA ARG A 43 36.28 8.73 9.13
C ARG A 43 36.04 9.71 8.00
N GLN A 44 37.05 10.54 7.71
CA GLN A 44 37.00 11.48 6.59
C GLN A 44 37.60 10.82 5.34
N ASN A 45 36.85 10.84 4.23
CA ASN A 45 37.36 10.52 2.90
C ASN A 45 37.38 11.81 2.05
N GLU A 46 37.99 11.76 0.86
CA GLU A 46 38.20 12.95 0.01
C GLU A 46 36.88 13.68 -0.34
N ASN A 47 35.80 12.92 -0.55
CA ASN A 47 34.50 13.41 -1.05
C ASN A 47 33.34 13.34 -0.04
N PHE A 48 33.47 12.60 1.05
CA PHE A 48 32.41 12.39 2.04
C PHE A 48 32.97 12.05 3.41
N SER A 49 32.18 12.24 4.46
CA SER A 49 32.53 11.84 5.82
C SER A 49 31.65 10.66 6.23
N GLN A 50 32.26 9.61 6.75
CA GLN A 50 31.58 8.41 7.21
C GLN A 50 31.57 8.41 8.73
N LEU A 51 30.37 8.43 9.30
CA LEU A 51 30.14 8.36 10.73
C LEU A 51 29.88 6.89 11.09
N TYR A 52 30.72 6.37 11.98
CA TYR A 52 30.61 5.03 12.53
C TYR A 52 29.95 5.11 13.89
N ILE A 53 28.77 4.52 13.94
CA ILE A 53 27.99 4.36 15.15
C ILE A 53 27.88 2.84 15.33
N ALA A 54 28.72 2.31 16.21
CA ALA A 54 28.67 0.91 16.60
C ALA A 54 27.40 0.63 17.42
N ASP A 55 27.41 -0.40 18.26
CA ASP A 55 26.29 -0.79 19.12
C ASP A 55 26.06 0.15 20.34
N GLN A 56 26.48 1.41 20.22
CA GLN A 56 26.31 2.40 21.29
C GLN A 56 24.85 2.88 21.39
N ILE A 57 24.10 2.86 20.29
CA ILE A 57 22.70 3.28 20.27
C ILE A 57 21.80 2.07 20.51
N LYS A 58 21.13 2.06 21.67
CA LYS A 58 20.23 0.98 22.10
C LYS A 58 18.75 1.36 22.13
N GLN A 59 18.42 2.60 21.79
CA GLN A 59 17.06 3.12 21.86
C GLN A 59 16.69 3.74 20.51
N ALA A 60 15.52 3.39 19.99
CA ALA A 60 14.95 4.11 18.85
C ALA A 60 14.63 5.56 19.23
N GLY A 61 14.92 6.47 18.32
CA GLY A 61 14.73 7.89 18.53
C GLY A 61 15.48 8.76 17.53
N ASN A 62 15.30 10.07 17.68
CA ASN A 62 15.98 11.07 16.88
C ASN A 62 17.23 11.56 17.63
N TYR A 63 18.39 11.44 17.00
CA TYR A 63 19.67 11.81 17.56
C TYR A 63 20.22 13.02 16.81
N GLN A 64 20.58 14.05 17.56
CA GLN A 64 21.18 15.27 17.01
C GLN A 64 22.69 15.12 16.93
N LEU A 65 23.24 15.31 15.75
CA LEU A 65 24.67 15.36 15.51
C LEU A 65 25.16 16.80 15.63
N LEU A 66 25.84 17.09 16.73
CA LEU A 66 26.36 18.40 17.09
C LEU A 66 27.87 18.43 16.82
N LYS A 67 28.34 19.52 16.21
CA LYS A 67 29.75 19.87 16.09
C LYS A 67 30.02 21.05 17.00
N SER A 68 30.70 20.82 18.11
CA SER A 68 30.81 21.78 19.22
C SER A 68 29.41 22.20 19.71
N ASP A 69 28.87 23.32 19.21
CA ASP A 69 27.52 23.83 19.54
C ASP A 69 26.60 23.98 18.32
N SER A 70 27.05 23.59 17.12
CA SER A 70 26.27 23.71 15.89
C SER A 70 25.66 22.37 15.48
N LEU A 71 24.36 22.36 15.21
CA LEU A 71 23.65 21.18 14.69
C LEU A 71 24.02 20.96 13.23
N ILE A 72 24.61 19.80 12.93
CA ILE A 72 25.02 19.41 11.58
C ILE A 72 23.96 18.54 10.90
N ALA A 73 23.41 17.57 11.63
CA ALA A 73 22.43 16.63 11.09
C ALA A 73 21.55 16.07 12.22
N VAL A 74 20.37 15.57 11.85
CA VAL A 74 19.52 14.78 12.73
C VAL A 74 19.44 13.37 12.15
N LEU A 75 19.79 12.37 12.95
CA LEU A 75 19.83 10.97 12.58
C LEU A 75 18.70 10.24 13.31
N SER A 76 17.78 9.66 12.55
CA SER A 76 16.67 8.89 13.12
C SER A 76 17.00 7.41 13.13
N PHE A 77 17.03 6.81 14.32
CA PHE A 77 17.23 5.37 14.52
C PHE A 77 15.91 4.72 14.86
N ASN A 78 15.54 3.70 14.08
CA ASN A 78 14.34 2.90 14.29
C ASN A 78 14.72 1.52 14.82
N GLU A 79 13.85 0.95 15.66
CA GLU A 79 13.99 -0.44 16.09
C GLU A 79 14.03 -1.34 14.85
N ALA A 80 15.01 -2.23 14.82
CA ALA A 80 15.00 -3.33 13.87
C ALA A 80 13.96 -4.36 14.36
N GLY A 81 12.67 -4.06 14.14
CA GLY A 81 11.63 -5.05 14.40
C GLY A 81 11.90 -6.31 13.59
N SER A 82 11.65 -7.48 14.17
CA SER A 82 11.35 -8.66 13.37
C SER A 82 10.14 -8.29 12.50
N GLU A 83 10.36 -8.20 11.20
CA GLU A 83 9.27 -8.04 10.25
C GLU A 83 8.22 -9.13 10.54
N SER A 84 6.95 -8.75 10.46
CA SER A 84 5.78 -9.55 10.85
C SER A 84 6.00 -11.04 10.57
N ASP A 85 5.73 -11.90 11.56
CA ASP A 85 5.68 -13.34 11.33
C ASP A 85 4.69 -13.59 10.19
N MET A 86 5.23 -14.00 9.04
CA MET A 86 4.48 -14.25 7.81
C MET A 86 4.00 -15.71 7.78
N SER A 87 3.78 -16.30 8.96
CA SER A 87 3.06 -17.55 9.09
C SER A 87 1.58 -17.31 8.77
N TYR A 88 1.21 -17.62 7.53
CA TYR A 88 -0.19 -17.64 7.11
C TYR A 88 -0.85 -18.89 7.68
N ALA A 89 -2.05 -18.73 8.24
CA ALA A 89 -2.88 -19.86 8.62
C ALA A 89 -3.13 -20.75 7.39
N SER A 90 -3.01 -22.05 7.57
CA SER A 90 -3.30 -23.06 6.57
C SER A 90 -4.79 -23.12 6.24
N ASP A 91 -5.14 -23.63 5.06
CA ASP A 91 -6.53 -23.77 4.62
C ASP A 91 -7.40 -24.59 5.59
N GLU A 92 -6.77 -25.50 6.34
CA GLU A 92 -7.41 -26.33 7.36
C GLU A 92 -7.74 -25.52 8.61
N GLU A 93 -6.81 -24.70 9.09
CA GLU A 93 -7.02 -23.79 10.24
C GLU A 93 -8.10 -22.74 9.96
N ILE A 94 -8.18 -22.23 8.72
CA ILE A 94 -9.21 -21.25 8.33
C ILE A 94 -10.61 -21.88 8.33
N LYS A 95 -10.74 -23.15 7.90
CA LYS A 95 -12.04 -23.86 7.93
C LYS A 95 -12.49 -24.19 9.34
N GLU A 96 -11.55 -24.52 10.23
CA GLU A 96 -11.85 -24.83 11.62
C GLU A 96 -12.27 -23.58 12.42
N LEU A 97 -11.72 -22.41 12.07
CA LEU A 97 -12.04 -21.14 12.72
C LEU A 97 -13.44 -20.60 12.36
N PHE A 98 -14.00 -21.01 11.21
CA PHE A 98 -15.29 -20.52 10.70
C PHE A 98 -16.22 -21.67 10.27
N PRO A 99 -16.69 -22.52 11.20
CA PRO A 99 -17.48 -23.71 10.89
C PRO A 99 -18.86 -23.41 10.28
N GLU A 100 -19.41 -22.21 10.52
CA GLU A 100 -20.77 -21.80 10.12
C GLU A 100 -20.82 -21.02 8.80
N GLN A 101 -19.66 -20.67 8.22
CA GLN A 101 -19.60 -19.93 6.95
C GLN A 101 -19.10 -20.87 5.84
N ARG A 102 -19.81 -20.91 4.71
CA ARG A 102 -19.29 -21.52 3.47
C ARG A 102 -18.13 -20.67 2.97
N ILE A 103 -16.94 -20.90 3.51
CA ILE A 103 -15.70 -20.32 2.98
C ILE A 103 -15.30 -21.15 1.78
N GLU A 104 -15.58 -20.63 0.60
CA GLU A 104 -15.13 -21.20 -0.67
C GLU A 104 -13.68 -20.74 -0.89
N ILE A 105 -12.73 -21.57 -0.44
CA ILE A 105 -11.29 -21.30 -0.63
C ILE A 105 -10.97 -21.47 -2.12
N LEU A 106 -10.73 -20.35 -2.79
CA LEU A 106 -10.35 -20.29 -4.20
C LEU A 106 -8.87 -20.69 -4.34
N ASN A 107 -8.64 -21.98 -4.54
CA ASN A 107 -7.33 -22.51 -4.92
C ASN A 107 -6.89 -21.86 -6.24
N THR A 108 -5.98 -20.91 -6.10
CA THR A 108 -5.51 -20.07 -7.20
C THR A 108 -4.41 -20.80 -7.95
N ASP A 109 -4.80 -21.74 -8.81
CA ASP A 109 -3.99 -21.97 -10.01
C ASP A 109 -4.18 -20.71 -10.89
N PRO A 110 -3.11 -20.05 -11.39
CA PRO A 110 -3.22 -18.77 -12.11
C PRO A 110 -4.15 -18.83 -13.33
N GLY A 111 -4.39 -20.02 -13.90
CA GLY A 111 -5.39 -20.24 -14.96
C GLY A 111 -6.85 -20.35 -14.46
N SER A 112 -7.06 -20.76 -13.21
CA SER A 112 -8.37 -20.96 -12.59
C SER A 112 -8.98 -19.66 -12.09
N LEU A 113 -8.18 -18.70 -11.60
CA LEU A 113 -8.69 -17.45 -11.04
C LEU A 113 -9.48 -16.61 -12.07
N THR A 114 -8.99 -16.56 -13.31
CA THR A 114 -9.71 -15.87 -14.40
C THR A 114 -11.05 -16.54 -14.70
N ASN A 115 -11.14 -17.86 -14.58
CA ASN A 115 -12.38 -18.61 -14.81
C ASN A 115 -13.33 -18.51 -13.61
N ALA A 116 -12.82 -18.57 -12.38
CA ALA A 116 -13.59 -18.41 -11.14
C ALA A 116 -14.18 -16.99 -11.02
N VAL A 117 -13.39 -15.96 -11.34
CA VAL A 117 -13.86 -14.56 -11.39
C VAL A 117 -14.87 -14.36 -12.51
N LYS A 118 -14.71 -15.05 -13.66
CA LYS A 118 -15.72 -15.05 -14.73
C LYS A 118 -17.01 -15.74 -14.29
N SER A 119 -16.98 -16.86 -13.58
CA SER A 119 -18.20 -17.53 -13.10
C SER A 119 -18.94 -16.72 -12.03
N ILE A 120 -18.24 -15.94 -11.20
CA ILE A 120 -18.85 -15.04 -10.20
C ILE A 120 -19.41 -13.77 -10.86
N ASN A 121 -18.73 -13.23 -11.90
CA ASN A 121 -19.21 -12.07 -12.66
C ASN A 121 -20.14 -12.42 -13.83
N GLN A 122 -20.39 -13.70 -14.10
CA GLN A 122 -21.44 -14.15 -15.00
C GLN A 122 -22.80 -14.07 -14.30
N GLY A 123 -23.14 -12.89 -13.78
CA GLY A 123 -24.52 -12.53 -13.51
C GLY A 123 -25.33 -12.85 -14.76
N THR A 124 -26.43 -13.57 -14.59
CA THR A 124 -27.29 -14.06 -15.67
C THR A 124 -27.49 -12.98 -16.73
N SER A 125 -27.25 -13.32 -17.99
CA SER A 125 -27.28 -12.42 -19.16
C SER A 125 -28.70 -11.91 -19.46
N LEU A 126 -29.29 -11.16 -18.55
CA LEU A 126 -30.65 -10.62 -18.57
C LEU A 126 -30.83 -9.55 -19.65
N TRP A 127 -29.74 -8.98 -20.17
CA TRP A 127 -29.80 -7.99 -21.26
C TRP A 127 -30.45 -8.55 -22.53
N LYS A 128 -30.26 -9.85 -22.82
CA LYS A 128 -30.90 -10.51 -23.97
C LYS A 128 -32.41 -10.58 -23.78
N VAL A 129 -32.86 -10.89 -22.56
CA VAL A 129 -34.29 -10.92 -22.19
C VAL A 129 -34.88 -9.50 -22.22
N CYS A 130 -34.15 -8.51 -21.73
CA CYS A 130 -34.54 -7.09 -21.79
C CYS A 130 -34.74 -6.61 -23.24
N LEU A 131 -33.82 -6.95 -24.14
CA LEU A 131 -33.90 -6.59 -25.56
C LEU A 131 -35.13 -7.22 -26.24
N ILE A 132 -35.41 -8.49 -25.97
CA ILE A 132 -36.57 -9.19 -26.53
C ILE A 132 -37.87 -8.56 -26.00
N LEU A 133 -37.97 -8.28 -24.70
CA LEU A 133 -39.15 -7.63 -24.10
C LEU A 133 -39.40 -6.24 -24.68
N ALA A 134 -38.34 -5.44 -24.87
CA ALA A 134 -38.46 -4.11 -25.48
C ALA A 134 -39.03 -4.17 -26.92
N LEU A 135 -38.55 -5.11 -27.73
CA LEU A 135 -39.06 -5.35 -29.08
C LEU A 135 -40.54 -5.76 -29.08
N VAL A 136 -40.96 -6.62 -28.14
CA VAL A 136 -42.35 -7.06 -28.01
C VAL A 136 -43.27 -5.88 -27.63
N PHE A 137 -42.87 -5.06 -26.65
CA PHE A 137 -43.66 -3.88 -26.28
C PHE A 137 -43.77 -2.87 -27.42
N PHE A 138 -42.70 -2.64 -28.16
CA PHE A 138 -42.72 -1.74 -29.32
C PHE A 138 -43.66 -2.25 -30.43
N ALA A 139 -43.62 -3.55 -30.72
CA ALA A 139 -44.54 -4.16 -31.68
C ALA A 139 -46.01 -4.08 -31.21
N ALA A 140 -46.25 -4.32 -29.91
CA ALA A 140 -47.59 -4.20 -29.32
C ALA A 140 -48.11 -2.76 -29.38
N GLU A 141 -47.26 -1.77 -29.11
CA GLU A 141 -47.61 -0.35 -29.21
C GLU A 141 -48.02 0.03 -30.64
N ILE A 142 -47.24 -0.40 -31.65
CA ILE A 142 -47.60 -0.17 -33.06
C ILE A 142 -48.95 -0.81 -33.42
N LEU A 143 -49.20 -2.03 -32.92
CA LEU A 143 -50.45 -2.74 -33.17
C LEU A 143 -51.64 -2.02 -32.52
N LEU A 144 -51.50 -1.57 -31.27
CA LEU A 144 -52.52 -0.80 -30.56
C LEU A 144 -52.84 0.52 -31.29
N ILE A 145 -51.81 1.29 -31.66
CA ILE A 145 -52.00 2.55 -32.40
C ILE A 145 -52.72 2.29 -33.73
N ARG A 146 -52.31 1.26 -34.47
CA ARG A 146 -52.89 0.95 -35.78
C ARG A 146 -54.34 0.48 -35.69
N PHE A 147 -54.68 -0.33 -34.70
CA PHE A 147 -56.04 -0.83 -34.51
C PHE A 147 -56.96 0.29 -33.98
N TYR A 148 -56.49 1.08 -33.02
CA TYR A 148 -57.26 2.19 -32.43
C TYR A 148 -57.53 3.31 -33.45
N LYS A 149 -56.56 3.62 -34.32
CA LYS A 149 -56.72 4.61 -35.39
C LYS A 149 -57.67 4.14 -36.51
N ARG A 150 -57.84 2.82 -36.70
CA ARG A 150 -58.79 2.25 -37.67
C ARG A 150 -60.23 2.31 -37.17
N THR A 151 -60.45 2.22 -35.86
CA THR A 151 -61.79 2.31 -35.23
C THR A 151 -62.35 3.73 -35.13
N GLN A 152 -61.52 4.77 -35.24
CA GLN A 152 -61.95 6.18 -35.11
C GLN A 152 -62.36 6.86 -36.44
N ILE A 153 -62.45 6.13 -37.56
CA ILE A 153 -62.93 6.69 -38.84
C ILE A 153 -64.40 6.32 -39.05
N LYS A 154 -65.31 6.94 -38.28
CA LYS A 154 -66.65 7.29 -38.75
C LYS A 154 -67.31 8.31 -37.81
N PRO A 155 -67.16 9.62 -38.03
CA PRO A 155 -68.19 10.53 -37.57
C PRO A 155 -69.43 10.31 -38.44
N LEU A 156 -70.47 9.68 -37.87
CA LEU A 156 -71.83 9.84 -38.38
C LEU A 156 -72.23 11.28 -38.06
N ASN A 157 -72.10 12.19 -39.03
CA ASN A 157 -72.89 13.40 -39.04
C ASN A 157 -74.21 13.10 -39.78
N ASN A 158 -75.31 13.53 -39.17
CA ASN A 158 -76.69 13.36 -39.60
C ASN A 158 -77.00 14.25 -40.82
#